data_AF-A0A537JYC2-F1
#
_entry.id   AF-A0A537JYC2-F1
#
_cell.length_a   1.000
_cell.length_b   1.000
_cell.length_c   1.000
_cell.angle_alpha   90.00
_cell.angle_beta   90.00
_cell.angle_gamma   90.00
#
_symmetry.space_group_name_H-M   'P 1'
#
loop_
_entity.id
_entity.type
_entity.pdbx_description
1 polymer ?
#
loop_
_entity_poly.entity_id
_entity_poly.type
_entity_poly.pdbx_seq_one_letter_code
_entity_poly.pdbx_strand_id
1 'polypeptide(L)'
;MALLMTFPCGRCGKKYSVYYPKKFIASVYGTMTPAQAEREDAEELASGAIDAAKRRAETDGKIWVDVSLESKVTCTCGKNLNLNLADHPRVPQRKAAAGTRQTGLIAFPEAPKKHHS
;
A
#
# COMPACT_ATOMS: atom_id res chain seq x y z
N MET A 1 -3.58 1.87 -13.83
CA MET A 1 -3.55 3.17 -13.11
C MET A 1 -2.58 3.15 -11.93
N ALA A 2 -1.46 3.87 -12.03
CA ALA A 2 -0.50 4.19 -10.97
C ALA A 2 -1.20 4.57 -9.66
N LEU A 3 -0.73 4.05 -8.54
CA LEU A 3 -1.22 4.50 -7.23
C LEU A 3 -0.43 5.75 -6.83
N LEU A 4 -1.10 6.89 -6.81
CA LEU A 4 -0.59 8.13 -6.24
C LEU A 4 -1.32 8.46 -4.95
N MET A 5 -0.56 8.76 -3.89
CA MET A 5 -1.12 9.21 -2.62
C MET A 5 -0.50 10.53 -2.20
N THR A 6 -1.28 11.38 -1.53
CA THR A 6 -0.75 12.60 -0.91
C THR A 6 -0.52 12.35 0.58
N PHE A 7 0.72 12.52 1.03
CA PHE A 7 1.12 12.39 2.43
C PHE A 7 1.51 13.75 3.01
N PRO A 8 0.76 14.30 3.98
CA PRO A 8 1.19 15.46 4.74
C PRO A 8 2.17 15.04 5.86
N CYS A 9 3.26 15.78 6.01
CA CYS A 9 4.13 15.62 7.16
C CYS A 9 3.37 16.06 8.43
N GLY A 10 3.14 15.13 9.36
CA GLY A 10 2.43 15.43 10.61
C GLY A 10 3.13 16.41 11.57
N ARG A 11 4.31 16.95 11.23
CA ARG A 11 5.00 17.99 12.01
C ARG A 11 4.87 19.38 11.39
N CYS A 12 5.26 19.54 10.12
CA CYS A 12 5.25 20.84 9.44
C CYS A 12 4.15 21.01 8.38
N GLY A 13 3.30 20.00 8.18
CA GLY A 13 2.20 20.03 7.21
C GLY A 13 2.64 19.92 5.74
N LYS A 14 3.95 19.82 5.45
CA LYS A 14 4.45 19.77 4.07
C LYS A 14 3.92 18.53 3.35
N LYS A 15 3.42 18.70 2.12
CA LYS A 15 2.75 17.66 1.35
C LYS A 15 3.72 16.95 0.39
N TYR A 16 3.63 15.64 0.36
CA TYR A 16 4.38 14.76 -0.52
C TYR A 16 3.40 14.04 -1.44
N SER A 17 3.65 14.08 -2.74
CA SER A 17 2.96 13.25 -3.73
C SER A 17 3.79 12.00 -3.94
N VAL A 18 3.28 10.87 -3.44
CA VAL A 18 4.00 9.60 -3.40
C VAL A 18 3.44 8.69 -4.47
N TYR A 19 4.31 8.29 -5.40
CA TYR A 19 4.02 7.35 -6.47
C TYR A 19 4.45 5.95 -6.06
N TYR A 20 3.53 5.00 -6.23
CA TYR A 20 3.74 3.58 -5.99
C TYR A 20 3.56 2.80 -7.31
N PRO A 21 4.65 2.30 -7.91
CA PRO A 21 4.58 1.44 -9.08
C PRO A 21 3.75 0.17 -8.84
N LYS A 22 3.12 -0.36 -9.88
CA LYS A 22 2.36 -1.61 -9.83
C LYS A 22 3.21 -2.76 -9.36
N LYS A 23 4.48 -2.85 -9.78
CA LYS A 23 5.41 -3.87 -9.31
C LYS A 23 5.57 -3.85 -7.79
N PHE A 24 5.64 -2.66 -7.20
CA PHE A 24 5.71 -2.50 -5.75
C PHE A 24 4.38 -2.87 -5.08
N ILE A 25 3.25 -2.43 -5.63
CA ILE A 25 1.93 -2.80 -5.07
C ILE A 25 1.68 -4.31 -5.15
N ALA A 26 2.06 -4.93 -6.25
CA ALA A 26 1.98 -6.38 -6.44
C ALA A 26 2.86 -7.13 -5.43
N SER A 27 4.05 -6.63 -5.08
CA SER A 27 4.88 -7.29 -4.06
C SER A 27 4.27 -7.20 -2.66
N VAL A 28 3.60 -6.08 -2.34
CA VAL A 28 3.00 -5.85 -1.02
C VAL A 28 1.69 -6.61 -0.84
N TYR A 29 0.77 -6.53 -1.80
CA TYR A 29 -0.59 -7.10 -1.68
C TYR A 29 -0.76 -8.42 -2.45
N GLY A 30 0.11 -8.70 -3.43
CA GLY A 30 0.00 -9.84 -4.34
C GLY A 30 -1.32 -9.89 -5.09
N THR A 31 -1.73 -8.73 -5.59
CA THR A 31 -2.93 -8.53 -6.42
C THR A 31 -2.74 -9.01 -7.87
N MET A 32 -1.49 -9.17 -8.33
CA MET A 32 -1.16 -9.60 -9.70
C MET A 32 0.22 -10.28 -9.75
N THR A 33 0.53 -10.93 -10.87
CA THR A 33 1.85 -11.53 -11.09
C THR A 33 2.93 -10.45 -11.35
N PRO A 34 4.21 -10.70 -11.03
CA PRO A 34 5.29 -9.75 -11.31
C PRO A 34 5.37 -9.32 -12.78
N ALA A 35 5.21 -10.26 -13.71
CA ALA A 35 5.28 -9.98 -15.15
C ALA A 35 4.13 -9.09 -15.64
N GLN A 36 2.91 -9.27 -15.09
CA GLN A 36 1.79 -8.38 -15.39
C GLN A 36 2.05 -6.97 -14.85
N ALA A 37 2.57 -6.88 -13.62
CA ALA A 37 2.87 -5.61 -12.98
C ALA A 37 3.94 -4.81 -13.74
N GLU A 38 5.00 -5.48 -14.22
CA GLU A 38 6.06 -4.87 -15.03
C GLU A 38 5.53 -4.35 -16.37
N ARG A 39 4.63 -5.10 -17.02
CA ARG A 39 4.01 -4.67 -18.27
C ARG A 39 3.13 -3.44 -18.06
N GLU A 40 2.29 -3.43 -17.03
CA GLU A 40 1.43 -2.27 -16.72
C GLU A 40 2.27 -1.04 -16.35
N ASP A 41 3.34 -1.20 -15.58
CA ASP A 41 4.26 -0.10 -15.26
C ASP A 41 4.94 0.46 -16.52
N ALA A 42 5.33 -0.40 -17.46
CA ALA A 42 5.93 0.02 -18.74
C ALA A 42 4.93 0.76 -19.64
N GLU A 43 3.68 0.30 -19.72
CA GLU A 43 2.60 0.96 -20.46
C GLU A 43 2.32 2.36 -19.88
N GLU A 44 2.29 2.48 -18.55
CA GLU A 44 2.08 3.77 -17.89
C GLU A 44 3.25 4.74 -18.07
N LEU A 45 4.48 4.24 -18.03
CA LEU A 45 5.66 5.04 -18.35
C LEU A 45 5.61 5.53 -19.81
N ALA A 46 5.30 4.64 -20.76
CA ALA A 46 5.18 4.98 -22.17
C ALA A 46 4.06 6.00 -22.46
N SER A 47 2.98 5.97 -21.66
CA SER A 47 1.87 6.92 -21.80
C SER A 47 2.22 8.35 -21.35
N GLY A 48 3.33 8.55 -20.63
CA GLY A 48 3.70 9.84 -20.04
C GLY A 48 2.79 10.29 -18.89
N ALA A 49 1.86 9.45 -18.43
CA ALA A 49 0.95 9.76 -17.33
C ALA A 49 1.71 10.08 -16.03
N ILE A 50 2.82 9.37 -15.77
CA ILE A 50 3.65 9.56 -14.58
C ILE A 50 4.31 10.95 -14.61
N ASP A 51 4.90 11.34 -15.74
CA ASP A 51 5.51 12.68 -15.89
C ASP A 51 4.48 13.79 -15.78
N ALA A 52 3.29 13.60 -16.37
CA ALA A 52 2.19 14.55 -16.25
C ALA A 52 1.69 14.68 -14.81
N ALA A 53 1.69 13.59 -14.03
CA ALA A 53 1.32 13.62 -12.62
C ALA A 53 2.41 14.27 -11.76
N LYS A 54 3.69 14.01 -12.05
CA LYS A 54 4.83 14.66 -11.40
C LYS A 54 4.80 16.17 -11.59
N ARG A 55 4.67 16.65 -12.83
CA ARG A 55 4.56 18.09 -13.13
C ARG A 55 3.40 18.75 -12.40
N ARG A 56 2.24 18.09 -12.33
CA ARG A 56 1.08 18.58 -11.58
C ARG A 56 1.36 18.67 -10.08
N ALA A 57 1.98 17.65 -9.50
CA ALA A 57 2.34 17.66 -8.08
C ALA A 57 3.33 18.78 -7.73
N GLU A 58 4.36 18.97 -8.56
CA GLU A 58 5.34 20.05 -8.39
C GLU A 58 4.70 21.43 -8.54
N THR A 59 3.79 21.60 -9.51
CA THR A 59 2.99 22.83 -9.69
C THR A 59 2.14 23.13 -8.45
N ASP A 60 1.56 22.11 -7.81
CA ASP A 60 0.81 22.22 -6.56
C ASP A 60 1.70 22.46 -5.32
N GLY A 61 3.02 22.61 -5.49
CA GLY A 61 3.98 22.79 -4.41
C GLY A 61 4.21 21.53 -3.56
N LYS A 62 3.84 20.35 -4.06
CA LYS A 62 4.06 19.06 -3.39
C LYS A 62 5.44 18.51 -3.80
N ILE A 63 6.09 17.80 -2.88
CA ILE A 63 7.33 17.08 -3.19
C ILE A 63 6.97 15.74 -3.82
N TRP A 64 7.48 15.46 -5.01
CA TRP A 64 7.32 14.14 -5.64
C TRP A 64 8.25 13.11 -5.02
N VAL A 65 7.74 11.92 -4.73
CA VAL A 65 8.52 10.78 -4.22
C VAL A 65 8.13 9.52 -5.00
N ASP A 66 9.13 8.80 -5.50
CA ASP A 66 8.96 7.47 -6.08
C ASP A 66 9.48 6.42 -5.09
N VAL A 67 8.58 5.60 -4.56
CA VAL A 67 8.95 4.62 -3.52
C VAL A 67 9.75 3.43 -4.04
N SER A 68 9.85 3.25 -5.37
CA SER A 68 10.77 2.26 -5.94
C SER A 68 12.23 2.68 -5.83
N LEU A 69 12.48 3.99 -5.73
CA LEU A 69 13.81 4.55 -5.55
C LEU A 69 14.11 4.80 -4.08
N GLU A 70 13.20 5.50 -3.38
CA GLU A 70 13.39 5.87 -1.98
C GLU A 70 12.04 5.92 -1.24
N SER A 71 11.90 5.08 -0.23
CA SER A 71 10.68 4.98 0.58
C SER A 71 10.80 5.62 1.97
N LYS A 72 12.02 5.97 2.41
CA LYS A 72 12.29 6.65 3.67
C LYS A 72 12.86 8.03 3.37
N VAL A 73 12.07 9.07 3.60
CA VAL A 73 12.43 10.45 3.23
C VAL A 73 12.52 11.31 4.48
N THR A 74 13.58 12.09 4.60
CA THR A 74 13.70 13.11 5.65
C THR A 74 12.96 14.37 5.21
N CYS A 75 11.93 14.75 5.96
CA CYS A 75 11.21 15.99 5.71
C CYS A 75 12.11 17.21 6.00
N THR A 76 11.81 18.35 5.37
CA THR A 76 12.53 19.62 5.62
C THR A 76 12.49 20.08 7.08
N CYS A 77 11.55 19.58 7.88
CA CYS A 77 11.49 19.83 9.33
C CYS A 77 12.31 18.84 10.17
N GLY A 78 13.15 18.01 9.54
CA GLY A 78 13.97 16.98 10.18
C GLY A 78 13.23 15.71 10.59
N LYS A 79 11.93 15.59 10.28
CA LYS A 79 11.15 14.38 10.60
C LYS A 79 11.38 13.31 9.53
N ASN A 80 11.76 12.10 9.94
CA ASN A 80 11.81 10.95 9.05
C ASN A 80 10.40 10.46 8.74
N LEU A 81 10.07 10.39 7.45
CA LEU A 81 8.81 9.88 6.93
C LEU A 81 9.06 8.49 6.36
N ASN A 82 8.33 7.49 6.86
CA ASN A 82 8.27 6.19 6.21
C ASN A 82 7.06 6.18 5.28
N LEU A 83 7.34 6.20 3.97
CA LEU A 83 6.35 6.18 2.91
C LEU A 83 6.21 4.77 2.31
N ASN A 84 6.86 3.76 2.89
CA ASN A 84 6.71 2.38 2.49
C ASN A 84 5.36 1.83 2.93
N LEU A 85 4.46 1.50 1.98
CA LEU A 85 3.18 0.87 2.31
C LEU A 85 3.36 -0.50 2.99
N ALA A 86 4.45 -1.22 2.70
CA ALA A 86 4.72 -2.50 3.34
C ALA A 86 4.88 -2.35 4.86
N ASP A 87 5.28 -1.19 5.37
CA ASP A 87 5.47 -0.98 6.80
C ASP A 87 4.23 -0.36 7.48
N HIS A 88 3.17 -0.10 6.71
CA HIS A 88 1.99 0.58 7.23
C HIS A 88 1.13 -0.40 8.06
N PRO A 89 0.74 -0.05 9.31
CA PRO A 89 0.10 -0.99 10.25
C PRO A 89 -1.26 -1.54 9.80
N ARG A 90 -1.89 -0.92 8.81
CA ARG A 90 -3.16 -1.37 8.21
C ARG A 90 -3.00 -2.23 6.96
N VAL A 91 -1.79 -2.39 6.45
CA VAL A 91 -1.52 -3.27 5.32
C VAL A 91 -1.40 -4.68 5.86
N PRO A 92 -2.27 -5.62 5.45
CA PRO A 92 -2.15 -7.01 5.84
C PRO A 92 -0.77 -7.48 5.39
N GLN A 93 0.16 -7.59 6.34
CA GLN A 93 1.40 -8.31 6.09
C GLN A 93 0.95 -9.69 5.63
N ARG A 94 1.44 -10.15 4.47
CA ARG A 94 1.40 -11.57 4.14
C ARG A 94 2.16 -12.28 5.25
N LYS A 95 1.47 -12.56 6.36
CA LYS A 95 1.96 -13.46 7.38
C LYS A 95 2.27 -14.73 6.59
N ALA A 96 3.55 -15.08 6.53
CA ALA A 96 3.95 -16.46 6.32
C ALA A 96 2.96 -17.31 7.12
N ALA A 97 2.39 -18.34 6.49
CA ALA A 97 1.35 -19.18 7.06
C ALA A 97 1.80 -19.79 8.40
N ALA A 98 1.72 -19.01 9.47
CA ALA A 98 1.94 -19.42 10.84
C ALA A 98 0.55 -19.73 11.35
N GLY A 99 0.19 -21.02 11.24
CA GLY A 99 -1.04 -21.58 11.73
C GLY A 99 -1.32 -21.10 13.15
N THR A 100 -2.16 -20.08 13.26
CA THR A 100 -2.65 -19.57 14.53
C THR A 100 -4.11 -19.96 14.56
N ARG A 101 -4.40 -20.97 15.38
CA ARG A 101 -5.72 -21.52 15.67
C ARG A 101 -6.76 -20.40 15.68
N GLN A 102 -7.79 -20.52 14.84
CA GLN A 102 -8.98 -19.69 14.94
C GLN A 102 -9.63 -19.92 16.31
N THR A 103 -9.37 -19.04 17.27
CA THR A 103 -10.22 -18.87 18.45
C THR A 103 -11.35 -17.93 18.05
N GLY A 104 -12.58 -18.44 18.04
CA GLY A 104 -13.76 -17.60 17.77
C GLY A 104 -14.97 -18.27 17.14
N LEU A 105 -15.03 -19.60 17.02
CA LEU A 105 -16.30 -20.29 16.75
C LEU A 105 -17.11 -20.29 18.04
N ILE A 106 -18.07 -19.38 18.15
CA ILE A 106 -19.17 -19.54 19.11
C ILE A 106 -19.93 -20.79 18.64
N ALA A 107 -19.82 -21.88 19.39
CA ALA A 107 -20.64 -23.05 19.15
C ALA A 107 -22.11 -22.65 19.37
N PHE A 108 -22.93 -22.73 18.31
CA PHE A 108 -24.37 -22.66 18.45
C PHE A 108 -24.84 -23.83 19.32
N PRO A 109 -25.77 -23.63 20.27
CA PRO A 109 -26.27 -24.71 21.10
C PRO A 109 -26.96 -25.77 20.22
N GLU A 110 -26.54 -27.03 20.37
CA GLU A 110 -27.14 -28.16 19.67
C GLU A 110 -28.62 -28.29 20.04
N ALA A 111 -29.46 -28.55 19.03
CA ALA A 111 -30.88 -28.82 19.24
C ALA A 111 -31.08 -30.07 20.12
N PRO A 112 -32.07 -30.08 21.04
CA PRO A 112 -32.25 -31.17 21.99
C PRO A 112 -32.58 -32.47 21.26
N LYS A 113 -31.78 -33.51 21.53
CA LYS A 113 -32.05 -34.88 21.07
C LYS A 113 -33.40 -35.34 21.63
N LYS A 114 -34.30 -35.75 20.74
CA LYS A 114 -35.56 -36.40 21.13
C LYS A 114 -35.23 -37.71 21.85
N HIS A 115 -35.59 -37.80 23.13
CA HIS A 115 -35.71 -39.08 23.82
C HIS A 115 -36.85 -39.87 23.15
N HIS A 116 -36.51 -40.95 22.46
CA HIS A 116 -37.49 -42.00 22.18
C HIS A 116 -37.66 -42.82 23.45
N SER A 117 -38.90 -42.82 23.93
CA SER A 117 -39.48 -43.77 24.90
C SER A 117 -39.32 -45.22 24.46
#